data_AF-S9QT72-F1
#
_entry.id   AF-S9QT72-F1
#
_cell.length_a   1.000
_cell.length_b   1.000
_cell.length_c   1.000
_cell.angle_alpha   90.00
_cell.angle_beta   90.00
_cell.angle_gamma   90.00
#
_symmetry.space_group_name_H-M   'P 1'
#
loop_
_entity.id
_entity.type
_entity.pdbx_description
1 polymer ?
#
loop_
_entity_poly.entity_id
_entity_poly.type
_entity_poly.pdbx_seq_one_letter_code
_entity_poly.pdbx_strand_id
1 'polypeptide(L)' 'MESRMAAVSLLVGSFLGAVTGLVAWLAFDVSLLGAFAIYLGCALGLGLLPLVRLAFVDMDQIRDEGTPART' A
#
# COMPACT_ATOMS: atom_id res chain seq x y z
N MET A 1 -14.23 8.06 8.77
CA MET A 1 -13.32 7.09 9.43
C MET A 1 -12.24 6.57 8.47
N GLU A 2 -12.48 6.59 7.15
CA GLU A 2 -11.56 6.06 6.12
C GLU A 2 -10.22 6.80 6.04
N SER A 3 -10.18 8.13 6.18
CA SER A 3 -8.91 8.89 6.13
C SER A 3 -7.93 8.49 7.24
N ARG A 4 -8.45 8.07 8.40
CA ARG A 4 -7.63 7.62 9.53
C ARG A 4 -7.05 6.23 9.26
N MET A 5 -7.81 5.33 8.64
CA MET A 5 -7.31 4.01 8.23
C MET A 5 -6.27 4.13 7.11
N ALA A 6 -6.47 5.02 6.14
CA ALA A 6 -5.49 5.30 5.10
C ALA A 6 -4.19 5.90 5.66
N ALA A 7 -4.28 6.82 6.62
CA ALA A 7 -3.10 7.36 7.30
C ALA A 7 -2.33 6.27 8.07
N VAL A 8 -3.04 5.38 8.77
CA VAL A 8 -2.43 4.27 9.50
C VAL A 8 -1.78 3.27 8.55
N SER A 9 -2.41 2.94 7.41
CA SER A 9 -1.81 1.99 6.46
C SER A 9 -0.56 2.55 5.79
N LEU A 10 -0.55 3.85 5.46
CA LEU A 10 0.64 4.53 4.94
C LEU A 10 1.76 4.56 5.98
N LEU A 11 1.42 4.79 7.24
CA LEU A 11 2.39 4.85 8.34
C LEU A 11 3.00 3.47 8.60
N VAL A 12 2.18 2.41 8.59
CA VAL A 12 2.65 1.02 8.70
C VAL A 12 3.51 0.63 7.50
N GLY A 13 3.09 0.96 6.28
CA GLY A 13 3.89 0.73 5.07
C GLY A 13 5.25 1.43 5.12
N SER A 14 5.27 2.71 5.51
CA SER A 14 6.51 3.48 5.67
C SER A 14 7.43 2.91 6.74
N PHE A 15 6.88 2.50 7.89
CA PHE A 15 7.66 1.86 8.95
C PHE A 15 8.26 0.54 8.48
N LEU A 16 7.47 -0.32 7.83
CA LEU A 16 7.94 -1.59 7.30
C LEU A 16 9.03 -1.38 6.25
N GLY A 17 8.80 -0.45 5.30
CA GLY A 17 9.77 -0.07 4.29
C GLY A 17 11.07 0.43 4.90
N ALA A 18 11.00 1.23 5.98
CA ALA A 18 12.19 1.76 6.65
C ALA A 18 13.02 0.62 7.25
N VAL A 19 12.35 -0.35 7.90
CA VAL A 19 13.01 -1.53 8.46
C VAL A 19 13.64 -2.38 7.34
N THR A 20 12.93 -2.67 6.25
CA THR A 20 13.51 -3.47 5.15
C THR A 20 14.64 -2.75 4.43
N GLY A 21 14.53 -1.44 4.19
CA GLY A 21 15.62 -0.66 3.59
C GLY A 21 16.86 -0.63 4.49
N LEU A 22 16.67 -0.44 5.79
CA LEU A 22 17.76 -0.43 6.78
C LEU A 22 18.42 -1.82 6.89
N VAL A 23 17.64 -2.89 6.89
CA VAL A 23 18.15 -4.27 6.89
C VAL A 23 18.88 -4.57 5.57
N ALA A 24 18.36 -4.15 4.43
CA ALA A 24 19.04 -4.32 3.14
C ALA A 24 20.39 -3.60 3.09
N TRP A 25 20.47 -2.40 3.68
CA TRP A 25 21.70 -1.65 3.79
C TRP A 25 22.71 -2.32 4.74
N LEU A 26 22.29 -2.67 5.96
CA LEU A 26 23.20 -3.23 6.98
C LEU A 26 23.57 -4.70 6.76
N ALA A 27 22.64 -5.53 6.31
CA ALA A 27 22.81 -6.99 6.29
C ALA A 27 23.23 -7.54 4.91
N PHE A 28 22.93 -6.81 3.82
CA PHE A 28 23.19 -7.26 2.46
C PHE A 28 24.19 -6.39 1.69
N ASP A 29 24.82 -5.40 2.37
CA ASP A 29 25.79 -4.46 1.78
C ASP A 29 25.26 -3.77 0.51
N VAL A 30 23.93 -3.57 0.46
CA VAL A 30 23.29 -2.93 -0.70
C VAL A 30 23.65 -1.45 -0.67
N SER A 31 24.04 -0.90 -1.82
CA SER A 31 24.29 0.54 -1.97
C SER A 31 23.14 1.38 -1.40
N LEU A 32 23.47 2.53 -0.81
CA LEU A 32 22.50 3.40 -0.13
C LEU A 32 21.31 3.79 -1.02
N LEU A 33 21.56 3.96 -2.33
CA LEU A 33 20.52 4.20 -3.35
C LEU A 33 19.59 2.99 -3.56
N GLY A 34 20.13 1.77 -3.52
CA GLY A 34 19.35 0.53 -3.62
C GLY A 34 18.52 0.28 -2.36
N ALA A 35 19.08 0.54 -1.18
CA ALA A 35 18.34 0.49 0.07
C ALA A 35 17.18 1.50 0.10
N PHE A 36 17.39 2.70 -0.43
CA PHE A 36 16.33 3.70 -0.58
C PHE A 36 15.25 3.27 -1.58
N ALA A 37 15.63 2.64 -2.69
CA ALA A 37 14.67 2.09 -3.65
C ALA A 37 13.82 0.96 -3.02
N ILE A 38 14.44 0.08 -2.23
CA ILE A 38 13.75 -0.99 -1.49
C ILE A 38 12.79 -0.41 -0.44
N TYR A 39 13.24 0.61 0.29
CA TYR A 39 12.40 1.39 1.21
C TYR A 39 11.16 1.92 0.48
N LEU A 40 11.37 2.66 -0.61
CA LEU A 40 10.29 3.32 -1.35
C LEU A 40 9.31 2.30 -1.94
N GLY A 41 9.83 1.20 -2.50
CA GLY A 41 9.03 0.12 -3.09
C GLY A 41 8.19 -0.62 -2.06
N CYS A 42 8.77 -0.97 -0.91
CA CYS A 42 8.02 -1.61 0.18
C CYS A 42 6.98 -0.66 0.79
N ALA A 43 7.37 0.59 1.03
CA ALA A 43 6.49 1.59 1.64
C ALA A 43 5.27 1.89 0.77
N LEU A 44 5.49 2.10 -0.54
CA LEU A 44 4.40 2.34 -1.48
C LEU A 44 3.59 1.08 -1.75
N GLY A 45 4.24 -0.07 -1.97
CA GLY A 45 3.54 -1.32 -2.28
C GLY A 45 2.61 -1.77 -1.15
N LEU A 46 3.10 -1.78 0.09
CA LEU A 46 2.30 -2.18 1.25
C LEU A 46 1.33 -1.09 1.70
N GLY A 47 1.70 0.19 1.53
CA GLY A 47 0.85 1.32 1.85
C GLY A 47 -0.33 1.52 0.89
N LEU A 48 -0.15 1.25 -0.41
CA LEU A 48 -1.22 1.36 -1.42
C LEU A 48 -2.11 0.12 -1.50
N LEU A 49 -1.64 -1.06 -1.11
CA LEU A 49 -2.42 -2.30 -1.17
C LEU A 49 -3.86 -2.19 -0.61
N PRO A 50 -4.10 -1.58 0.58
CA PRO A 50 -5.45 -1.39 1.10
C PRO A 50 -6.25 -0.32 0.35
N LEU A 51 -5.60 0.72 -0.18
CA LEU A 51 -6.23 1.76 -1.00
C LEU A 51 -6.74 1.19 -2.33
N VAL A 52 -5.93 0.37 -2.98
CA VAL A 52 -6.29 -0.31 -4.23
C VAL A 52 -7.45 -1.28 -3.98
N ARG A 53 -7.41 -2.06 -2.90
CA ARG A 53 -8.53 -2.94 -2.52
C ARG A 53 -9.82 -2.17 -2.27
N LEU A 54 -9.75 -1.03 -1.58
CA LEU A 54 -10.92 -0.18 -1.34
C LEU A 54 -11.51 0.34 -2.66
N ALA A 55 -10.65 0.81 -3.59
CA ALA A 55 -11.07 1.30 -4.89
C ALA A 55 -11.73 0.19 -5.75
N PHE A 56 -11.18 -1.03 -5.76
CA PHE A 56 -11.80 -2.14 -6.50
C PHE A 56 -13.14 -2.58 -5.91
N VAL A 57 -13.27 -2.61 -4.57
CA VAL A 57 -14.53 -2.96 -3.91
C VAL A 57 -15.62 -1.93 -4.19
N ASP A 58 -15.27 -0.64 -4.18
CA ASP A 58 -16.18 0.46 -4.52
C ASP A 58 -16.70 0.33 -5.98
N MET A 59 -15.82 0.00 -6.92
CA MET A 59 -16.21 -0.21 -8.32
C MET A 59 -17.12 -1.43 -8.52
N ASP A 60 -16.92 -2.53 -7.78
CA ASP A 60 -17.82 -3.69 -7.83
C ASP A 60 -19.20 -3.32 -7.26
N GLN A 61 -19.28 -2.50 -6.21
CA GLN A 61 -20.56 -2.07 -5.65
C GLN A 61 -21.35 -1.16 -6.60
N ILE A 62 -20.69 -0.21 -7.27
CA ILE A 62 -21.31 0.67 -8.28
C ILE A 62 -21.85 -0.15 -9.47
N ARG A 63 -21.14 -1.21 -9.86
CA ARG A 63 -21.55 -2.09 -10.95
C ARG A 63 -22.78 -2.92 -10.62
N ASP A 64 -22.92 -3.40 -9.38
CA ASP A 64 -24.10 -4.15 -8.94
C ASP A 64 -25.34 -3.25 -8.80
N GLU A 65 -25.19 -2.00 -8.36
CA GLU A 65 -26.31 -1.03 -8.27
C GLU A 65 -26.80 -0.53 -9.65
N GLY A 66 -25.95 -0.57 -10.67
CA GLY A 66 -26.28 -0.17 -12.04
C GLY A 66 -27.05 -1.21 -12.87
N THR A 67 -27.29 -2.41 -12.32
CA THR A 67 -28.10 -3.44 -12.98
C THR A 67 -29.55 -3.31 -12.47
N PRO A 68 -30.47 -2.64 -13.19
CA PRO A 68 -31.87 -2.64 -12.79
C PRO A 68 -32.35 -4.09 -12.76
N ALA A 69 -32.85 -4.50 -11.58
CA ALA A 69 -33.51 -5.77 -11.39
C ALA A 69 -34.58 -5.92 -12.49
N ARG A 70 -34.33 -6.87 -13.37
CA ARG A 70 -35.20 -7.18 -14.49
C ARG A 70 -36.40 -7.95 -13.95
N THR A 71 -37.43 -7.23 -13.49
CA THR A 71 -38.77 -7.75 -13.20
C THR A 71 -39.81 -6.70 -13.52
#